data_AF-R6ZYX3-F1
#
_entry.id   AF-R6ZYX3-F1
#
_cell.length_a   1.000
_cell.length_b   1.000
_cell.length_c   1.000
_cell.angle_alpha   90.00
_cell.angle_beta   90.00
_cell.angle_gamma   90.00
#
_symmetry.space_group_name_H-M   'P 1'
#
loop_
_entity.id
_entity.type
_entity.pdbx_description
1 polymer ?
#
loop_
_entity_poly.entity_id
_entity_poly.type
_entity_poly.pdbx_seq_one_letter_code
_entity_poly.pdbx_strand_id
1 'polypeptide(L)'
;MRDLIQSGRIPVCYLNNCHRQREGSGIIKAASLIKQGDSEIDNTDDFWMEICNSEDILVEKFILQYEKGVECYGLQQVMGLVATHGGKMGDINLNRVLQEKLNPERDENAVYSLQDGNELRVGDRVIHTNHNLDDVKNGEIGHVIAVEKSETSTVVKVQYKNGLDGNKEVFYHDEECEDLKLAYVITIHKAQGSQCKCVIMGLKKDCRLNTRNLLYTGITRAEEQCFLYVNGTDTLKKTIENPILDQRITFLSELI
;
A
#
# COMPACT_ATOMS: atom_id res chain seq x y z
N MET A 1 -5.21 16.15 16.52
CA MET A 1 -6.11 16.71 15.49
C MET A 1 -7.58 16.56 15.87
N ARG A 2 -8.07 15.36 16.24
CA ARG A 2 -9.44 15.21 16.79
C ARG A 2 -9.71 16.13 17.98
N ASP A 3 -8.80 16.21 18.94
CA ASP A 3 -8.98 17.05 20.14
C ASP A 3 -9.08 18.54 19.81
N LEU A 4 -8.31 19.00 18.82
CA LEU A 4 -8.38 20.38 18.32
C LEU A 4 -9.75 20.66 17.70
N ILE A 5 -10.28 19.72 16.93
CA ILE A 5 -11.62 19.83 16.34
C ILE A 5 -12.71 19.80 17.43
N GLN A 6 -12.59 18.89 18.39
CA GLN A 6 -13.55 18.71 19.48
C GLN A 6 -13.52 19.84 20.51
N SER A 7 -12.38 20.54 20.67
CA SER A 7 -12.24 21.65 21.61
C SER A 7 -13.23 22.79 21.35
N GLY A 8 -13.70 22.95 20.10
CA GLY A 8 -14.55 24.08 19.68
C GLY A 8 -13.87 25.46 19.76
N ARG A 9 -12.59 25.51 20.18
CA ARG A 9 -11.81 26.75 20.38
C ARG A 9 -11.17 27.25 19.09
N ILE A 10 -11.03 26.37 18.11
CA ILE A 10 -10.38 26.64 16.83
C ILE A 10 -11.44 26.51 15.73
N PRO A 11 -11.55 27.47 14.79
CA PRO A 11 -12.45 27.34 13.65
C PRO A 11 -12.12 26.09 12.81
N VAL A 12 -13.12 25.24 12.56
CA VAL A 12 -12.97 24.01 11.77
C VAL A 12 -13.83 24.11 10.52
N CYS A 13 -13.24 23.80 9.36
CA CYS A 13 -13.96 23.59 8.12
C CYS A 13 -13.88 22.11 7.74
N TYR A 14 -15.02 21.50 7.43
CA TYR A 14 -15.09 20.14 6.92
C TYR A 14 -15.26 20.16 5.40
N LEU A 15 -14.26 19.65 4.69
CA LEU A 15 -14.37 19.42 3.25
C LEU A 15 -15.07 18.07 3.03
N ASN A 16 -16.33 18.13 2.58
CA ASN A 16 -17.16 16.95 2.34
C ASN A 16 -17.09 16.44 0.90
N ASN A 17 -16.56 17.24 -0.03
CA ASN A 17 -16.54 16.94 -1.46
C ASN A 17 -15.12 16.57 -1.91
N CYS A 18 -14.96 15.35 -2.46
CA CYS A 18 -13.74 14.93 -3.11
C CYS A 18 -13.81 15.31 -4.60
N HIS A 19 -13.13 16.39 -5.00
CA HIS A 19 -13.10 16.85 -6.41
C HIS A 19 -12.19 16.01 -7.32
N ARG A 20 -11.62 14.91 -6.82
CA ARG A 20 -10.49 14.20 -7.44
C ARG A 20 -10.89 13.02 -8.33
N GLN A 21 -12.16 12.61 -8.30
CA GLN A 21 -12.72 11.46 -9.02
C GLN A 21 -14.08 11.82 -9.63
N ARG A 22 -14.47 11.14 -10.71
CA ARG A 22 -15.68 11.45 -11.47
C ARG A 22 -16.92 11.35 -10.58
N GLU A 23 -17.86 12.28 -10.74
CA GLU A 23 -19.18 12.22 -10.11
C GLU A 23 -19.82 10.88 -10.43
N GLY A 24 -20.22 10.10 -9.40
CA GLY A 24 -20.74 8.75 -9.55
C GLY A 24 -19.73 7.59 -9.43
N SER A 25 -18.46 7.85 -9.06
CA SER A 25 -17.46 6.80 -8.82
C SER A 25 -17.92 5.78 -7.76
N GLY A 26 -17.85 4.50 -8.10
CA GLY A 26 -18.14 3.38 -7.20
C GLY A 26 -17.12 3.25 -6.08
N ILE A 27 -15.86 3.65 -6.31
CA ILE A 27 -14.83 3.73 -5.26
C ILE A 27 -15.27 4.69 -4.15
N ILE A 28 -15.74 5.90 -4.51
CA ILE A 28 -16.24 6.88 -3.53
C ILE A 28 -17.47 6.34 -2.79
N LYS A 29 -18.41 5.74 -3.54
CA LYS A 29 -19.64 5.18 -2.96
C LYS A 29 -19.31 4.08 -1.95
N ALA A 30 -18.46 3.11 -2.33
CA ALA A 30 -18.00 2.04 -1.46
C ALA A 30 -17.28 2.57 -0.22
N ALA A 31 -16.36 3.53 -0.39
CA ALA A 31 -15.66 4.15 0.73
C ALA A 31 -16.64 4.87 1.69
N SER A 32 -17.65 5.57 1.16
CA SER A 32 -18.67 6.23 1.96
C SER A 32 -19.52 5.24 2.76
N LEU A 33 -19.99 4.15 2.14
CA LEU A 33 -20.75 3.09 2.79
C LEU A 33 -19.94 2.45 3.93
N ILE A 34 -18.68 2.08 3.65
CA ILE A 34 -17.77 1.52 4.65
C ILE A 34 -17.58 2.49 5.82
N LYS A 35 -17.36 3.78 5.54
CA LYS A 35 -17.21 4.80 6.58
C LYS A 35 -18.46 4.91 7.47
N GLN A 36 -19.64 4.78 6.89
CA GLN A 36 -20.92 4.79 7.59
C GLN A 36 -21.21 3.50 8.37
N GLY A 37 -20.46 2.43 8.10
CA GLY A 37 -20.67 1.13 8.74
C GLY A 37 -21.58 0.20 7.95
N ASP A 38 -21.83 0.51 6.67
CA ASP A 38 -22.65 -0.27 5.78
C ASP A 38 -21.80 -1.28 4.99
N SER A 39 -22.20 -2.55 5.04
CA SER A 39 -21.55 -3.66 4.35
C SER A 39 -22.25 -4.06 3.04
N GLU A 40 -23.39 -3.45 2.71
CA GLU A 40 -24.11 -3.69 1.46
C GLU A 40 -23.45 -2.88 0.33
N ILE A 41 -22.36 -3.43 -0.20
CA ILE A 41 -21.53 -2.79 -1.23
C ILE A 41 -21.62 -3.59 -2.52
N ASP A 42 -22.21 -2.98 -3.53
CA ASP A 42 -22.31 -3.56 -4.87
C ASP A 42 -21.04 -3.32 -5.68
N ASN A 43 -20.77 -4.26 -6.61
CA ASN A 43 -19.74 -4.07 -7.62
C ASN A 43 -20.17 -3.04 -8.66
N THR A 44 -19.20 -2.32 -9.20
CA THR A 44 -19.36 -1.22 -10.16
C THR A 44 -18.22 -1.28 -11.18
N ASP A 45 -18.20 -0.33 -12.12
CA ASP A 45 -17.19 -0.27 -13.17
C ASP A 45 -15.77 0.03 -12.65
N ASP A 46 -15.64 0.72 -11.51
CA ASP A 46 -14.36 1.16 -10.92
C ASP A 46 -14.07 0.57 -9.52
N PHE A 47 -15.04 -0.12 -8.92
CA PHE A 47 -14.86 -0.85 -7.66
C PHE A 47 -15.43 -2.26 -7.76
N TRP A 48 -14.58 -3.25 -7.49
CA TRP A 48 -14.95 -4.66 -7.46
C TRP A 48 -14.55 -5.31 -6.15
N MET A 49 -15.48 -6.04 -5.55
CA MET A 49 -15.26 -6.83 -4.35
C MET A 49 -15.58 -8.29 -4.62
N GLU A 50 -14.78 -9.18 -4.03
CA GLU A 50 -15.00 -10.61 -4.10
C GLU A 50 -14.71 -11.32 -2.78
N ILE A 51 -15.63 -12.20 -2.37
CA ILE A 51 -15.48 -13.04 -1.18
C ILE A 51 -14.89 -14.39 -1.59
N CYS A 52 -13.69 -14.66 -1.09
CA CYS A 52 -12.97 -15.91 -1.25
C CYS A 52 -13.32 -16.87 -0.11
N ASN A 53 -13.43 -18.16 -0.42
CA ASN A 53 -13.75 -19.21 0.56
C ASN A 53 -12.51 -19.76 1.30
N SER A 54 -11.29 -19.41 0.86
CA SER A 54 -10.03 -19.76 1.54
C SER A 54 -8.99 -18.66 1.38
N GLU A 55 -7.96 -18.67 2.24
CA GLU A 55 -6.83 -17.73 2.12
C GLU A 55 -5.99 -18.01 0.86
N ASP A 56 -5.88 -19.28 0.45
CA ASP A 56 -5.11 -19.64 -0.75
C ASP A 56 -5.75 -19.11 -2.03
N ILE A 57 -7.08 -19.22 -2.16
CA ILE A 57 -7.83 -18.66 -3.30
C ILE A 57 -7.75 -17.13 -3.29
N LEU A 58 -7.78 -16.51 -2.10
CA LEU A 58 -7.61 -15.07 -1.98
C LEU A 58 -6.23 -14.63 -2.50
N VAL A 59 -5.16 -15.31 -2.10
CA VAL A 59 -3.79 -14.99 -2.54
C VAL A 59 -3.64 -15.19 -4.05
N GLU A 60 -4.16 -16.29 -4.60
CA GLU A 60 -4.14 -16.57 -6.04
C GLU A 60 -4.85 -15.46 -6.83
N LYS A 61 -6.07 -15.09 -6.42
CA LYS A 61 -6.84 -14.04 -7.07
C LYS A 61 -6.19 -12.67 -6.95
N PHE A 62 -5.63 -12.36 -5.79
CA PHE A 62 -4.88 -11.12 -5.58
C PHE A 62 -3.70 -11.01 -6.55
N ILE A 63 -2.89 -12.07 -6.66
CA ILE A 63 -1.72 -12.09 -7.55
C ILE A 63 -2.16 -11.96 -9.01
N LEU A 64 -3.14 -12.76 -9.43
CA LEU A 64 -3.65 -12.72 -10.80
C LEU A 64 -4.18 -11.33 -11.17
N GLN A 65 -4.91 -10.69 -10.24
CA GLN A 65 -5.44 -9.35 -10.46
C GLN A 65 -4.34 -8.29 -10.45
N TYR A 66 -3.29 -8.46 -9.65
CA TYR A 66 -2.13 -7.59 -9.67
C TYR A 66 -1.42 -7.67 -11.04
N GLU A 67 -1.18 -8.87 -11.57
CA GLU A 67 -0.58 -9.09 -12.90
C GLU A 67 -1.39 -8.37 -14.00
N LYS A 68 -2.72 -8.57 -14.02
CA LYS A 68 -3.63 -7.86 -14.94
C LYS A 68 -3.57 -6.34 -14.75
N GLY A 69 -3.50 -5.87 -13.51
CA GLY A 69 -3.34 -4.45 -13.21
C GLY A 69 -2.07 -3.89 -13.84
N VAL A 70 -0.96 -4.63 -13.74
CA VAL A 70 0.34 -4.22 -14.30
C VAL A 70 0.27 -4.18 -15.83
N GLU A 71 -0.40 -5.13 -16.47
CA GLU A 71 -0.62 -5.13 -17.92
C GLU A 71 -1.42 -3.90 -18.39
N CYS A 72 -2.46 -3.50 -17.64
CA CYS A 72 -3.32 -2.38 -18.00
C CYS A 72 -2.72 -1.00 -17.69
N TYR A 73 -2.02 -0.86 -16.56
CA TYR A 73 -1.62 0.44 -16.01
C TYR A 73 -0.10 0.66 -15.95
N GLY A 74 0.68 -0.41 -16.09
CA GLY A 74 2.11 -0.40 -15.80
C GLY A 74 2.41 -0.52 -14.30
N LEU A 75 3.54 -1.15 -13.97
CA LEU A 75 3.92 -1.49 -12.59
C LEU A 75 3.90 -0.30 -11.62
N GLN A 76 4.29 0.89 -12.08
CA GLN A 76 4.34 2.09 -11.25
C GLN A 76 2.96 2.63 -10.84
N GLN A 77 1.90 2.26 -11.55
CA GLN A 77 0.53 2.74 -11.36
C GLN A 77 -0.39 1.71 -10.70
N VAL A 78 0.18 0.59 -10.24
CA VAL A 78 -0.52 -0.47 -9.52
C VAL A 78 -0.02 -0.49 -8.09
N MET A 79 -0.88 -0.72 -7.10
CA MET A 79 -0.48 -0.85 -5.71
C MET A 79 -1.21 -2.01 -5.04
N GLY A 80 -0.43 -2.93 -4.47
CA GLY A 80 -0.96 -4.00 -3.62
C GLY A 80 -1.03 -3.53 -2.17
N LEU A 81 -2.15 -3.75 -1.50
CA LEU A 81 -2.38 -3.33 -0.12
C LEU A 81 -2.87 -4.46 0.77
N VAL A 82 -2.23 -4.58 1.95
CA VAL A 82 -2.61 -5.54 2.99
C VAL A 82 -2.58 -4.92 4.38
N ALA A 83 -3.24 -5.57 5.34
CA ALA A 83 -3.24 -5.11 6.72
C ALA A 83 -1.99 -5.58 7.52
N THR A 84 -1.40 -6.72 7.17
CA THR A 84 -0.38 -7.39 8.00
C THR A 84 0.98 -7.52 7.33
N HIS A 85 2.02 -7.48 8.17
CA HIS A 85 3.34 -8.00 7.83
C HIS A 85 3.35 -9.53 7.93
N GLY A 86 3.88 -10.21 6.91
CA GLY A 86 4.05 -11.67 6.89
C GLY A 86 2.75 -12.51 6.88
N GLY A 87 2.92 -13.83 6.82
CA GLY A 87 1.83 -14.78 6.53
C GLY A 87 1.53 -14.87 5.02
N LYS A 88 0.60 -15.75 4.63
CA LYS A 88 0.25 -15.97 3.21
C LYS A 88 -0.26 -14.69 2.55
N MET A 89 -1.22 -14.01 3.20
CA MET A 89 -1.72 -12.71 2.78
C MET A 89 -1.03 -11.53 3.48
N GLY A 90 0.30 -11.57 3.56
CA GLY A 90 1.14 -10.49 4.06
C GLY A 90 2.07 -9.94 3.00
N ASP A 91 2.55 -8.72 3.21
CA ASP A 91 3.42 -8.01 2.26
C ASP A 91 4.70 -8.80 1.93
N ILE A 92 5.36 -9.41 2.92
CA ILE A 92 6.60 -10.19 2.71
C ILE A 92 6.38 -11.32 1.69
N ASN A 93 5.37 -12.16 1.91
CA ASN A 93 5.10 -13.29 1.01
C ASN A 93 4.67 -12.81 -0.38
N LEU A 94 3.78 -11.83 -0.44
CA LEU A 94 3.25 -11.34 -1.71
C LEU A 94 4.31 -10.61 -2.52
N ASN A 95 5.19 -9.82 -1.90
CA ASN A 95 6.31 -9.18 -2.58
C ASN A 95 7.24 -10.22 -3.19
N ARG A 96 7.63 -11.25 -2.45
CA ARG A 96 8.46 -12.34 -2.96
C ARG A 96 7.81 -13.03 -4.17
N VAL A 97 6.54 -13.39 -4.05
CA VAL A 97 5.82 -14.08 -5.15
C VAL A 97 5.63 -13.17 -6.37
N LEU A 98 5.34 -11.88 -6.18
CA LEU A 98 5.19 -10.94 -7.28
C LEU A 98 6.52 -10.57 -7.93
N GLN A 99 7.61 -10.44 -7.18
CA GLN A 99 8.95 -10.26 -7.72
C GLN A 99 9.31 -11.44 -8.63
N GLU A 100 9.12 -12.68 -8.18
CA GLU A 100 9.37 -13.88 -9.01
C GLU A 100 8.55 -13.90 -10.29
N LYS A 101 7.30 -13.45 -10.25
CA LYS A 101 6.40 -13.44 -11.42
C LYS A 101 6.69 -12.30 -12.40
N LEU A 102 6.92 -11.10 -11.88
CA LEU A 102 7.00 -9.87 -12.67
C LEU A 102 8.44 -9.50 -13.03
N ASN A 103 9.38 -9.86 -12.17
CA ASN A 103 10.81 -9.59 -12.31
C ASN A 103 11.65 -10.82 -11.90
N PRO A 104 11.50 -11.96 -12.62
CA PRO A 104 12.28 -13.16 -12.35
C PRO A 104 13.77 -12.86 -12.51
N GLU A 105 14.60 -13.57 -11.77
CA GLU A 105 16.05 -13.47 -11.90
C GLU A 105 16.51 -13.84 -13.33
N ARG A 106 17.31 -12.97 -13.94
CA ARG A 106 17.79 -13.15 -15.33
C ARG A 106 19.31 -12.98 -15.47
N ASP A 107 19.92 -12.16 -14.62
CA ASP A 107 21.33 -11.80 -14.70
C ASP A 107 21.87 -11.54 -13.29
N GLU A 108 22.90 -12.28 -12.89
CA GLU A 108 23.57 -12.15 -11.60
C GLU A 108 24.15 -10.74 -11.37
N ASN A 109 24.45 -10.00 -12.44
CA ASN A 109 24.98 -8.63 -12.36
C ASN A 109 23.89 -7.61 -12.03
N ALA A 110 22.61 -7.96 -12.16
CA ALA A 110 21.47 -7.10 -11.92
C ALA A 110 20.79 -7.35 -10.55
N VAL A 111 21.45 -8.07 -9.64
CA VAL A 111 20.91 -8.53 -8.36
C VAL A 111 21.81 -8.15 -7.19
N TYR A 112 21.20 -7.67 -6.12
CA TYR A 112 21.81 -7.45 -4.81
C TYR A 112 21.11 -8.30 -3.75
N SER A 113 21.85 -9.07 -2.97
CA SER A 113 21.31 -9.93 -1.90
C SER A 113 21.36 -9.19 -0.56
N LEU A 114 20.22 -9.12 0.12
CA LEU A 114 20.08 -8.55 1.46
C LEU A 114 20.41 -9.60 2.53
N GLN A 115 20.75 -9.15 3.73
CA GLN A 115 21.07 -10.02 4.88
C GLN A 115 19.87 -10.84 5.34
N ASP A 116 18.65 -10.35 5.11
CA ASP A 116 17.40 -11.05 5.43
C ASP A 116 17.03 -12.15 4.42
N GLY A 117 17.87 -12.38 3.41
CA GLY A 117 17.70 -13.38 2.38
C GLY A 117 16.80 -12.96 1.21
N ASN A 118 16.27 -11.74 1.21
CA ASN A 118 15.61 -11.17 0.04
C ASN A 118 16.62 -10.61 -0.95
N GLU A 119 16.15 -10.31 -2.16
CA GLU A 119 16.96 -9.73 -3.22
C GLU A 119 16.35 -8.42 -3.72
N LEU A 120 17.22 -7.51 -4.13
CA LEU A 120 16.87 -6.34 -4.92
C LEU A 120 17.37 -6.57 -6.35
N ARG A 121 16.48 -6.43 -7.32
CA ARG A 121 16.75 -6.65 -8.74
C ARG A 121 16.50 -5.36 -9.51
N VAL A 122 17.27 -5.11 -10.56
CA VAL A 122 16.96 -4.01 -11.49
C VAL A 122 15.51 -4.18 -11.99
N GLY A 123 14.73 -3.10 -11.92
CA GLY A 123 13.30 -3.09 -12.22
C GLY A 123 12.37 -3.23 -11.01
N ASP A 124 12.89 -3.61 -9.83
CA ASP A 124 12.05 -3.76 -8.64
C ASP A 124 11.51 -2.43 -8.14
N ARG A 125 10.25 -2.46 -7.68
CA ARG A 125 9.73 -1.39 -6.82
C ARG A 125 10.20 -1.60 -5.39
N VAL A 126 10.74 -0.54 -4.81
CA VAL A 126 11.28 -0.54 -3.46
C VAL A 126 10.73 0.64 -2.66
N ILE A 127 10.67 0.48 -1.35
CA ILE A 127 10.30 1.51 -0.38
C ILE A 127 11.48 1.74 0.56
N HIS A 128 11.82 3.00 0.80
CA HIS A 128 12.83 3.36 1.79
C HIS A 128 12.22 3.33 3.20
N THR A 129 12.89 2.69 4.17
CA THR A 129 12.34 2.48 5.52
C THR A 129 13.06 3.22 6.64
N ASN A 130 14.12 3.97 6.34
CA ASN A 130 14.91 4.70 7.33
C ASN A 130 14.72 6.23 7.17
N HIS A 131 15.17 7.00 8.16
CA HIS A 131 15.10 8.47 8.18
C HIS A 131 16.48 9.12 8.02
N ASN A 132 17.55 8.33 7.94
CA ASN A 132 18.92 8.85 8.00
C ASN A 132 19.49 9.27 6.63
N LEU A 133 18.77 9.03 5.54
CA LEU A 133 19.18 9.51 4.22
C LEU A 133 18.57 10.89 3.99
N ASP A 134 19.39 11.94 3.92
CA ASP A 134 18.94 13.33 3.72
C ASP A 134 18.06 13.51 2.46
N ASP A 135 18.25 12.59 1.52
CA ASP A 135 17.70 12.66 0.19
C ASP A 135 16.37 11.92 -0.02
N VAL A 136 15.97 11.03 0.90
CA VAL A 136 14.78 10.17 0.74
C VAL A 136 14.02 10.09 2.03
N LYS A 137 12.69 10.23 1.97
CA LYS A 137 11.86 10.12 3.17
C LYS A 137 11.48 8.66 3.43
N ASN A 138 11.34 8.31 4.71
CA ASN A 138 10.73 7.04 5.09
C ASN A 138 9.33 6.90 4.46
N GLY A 139 9.11 5.78 3.78
CA GLY A 139 7.88 5.47 3.06
C GLY A 139 7.90 5.88 1.58
N GLU A 140 8.95 6.54 1.10
CA GLU A 140 9.07 6.94 -0.29
C GLU A 140 9.34 5.72 -1.18
N ILE A 141 8.58 5.62 -2.28
CA ILE A 141 8.64 4.49 -3.21
C ILE A 141 9.46 4.90 -4.43
N GLY A 142 10.46 4.08 -4.73
CA GLY A 142 11.31 4.19 -5.90
C GLY A 142 11.33 2.90 -6.70
N HIS A 143 12.18 2.87 -7.72
CA HIS A 143 12.49 1.65 -8.45
C HIS A 143 13.98 1.51 -8.69
N VAL A 144 14.49 0.29 -8.58
CA VAL A 144 15.90 -0.01 -8.82
C VAL A 144 16.17 0.12 -10.31
N ILE A 145 17.14 0.96 -10.68
CA ILE A 145 17.52 1.21 -12.08
C ILE A 145 18.88 0.62 -12.44
N ALA A 146 19.75 0.36 -11.46
CA ALA A 146 21.02 -0.32 -11.66
C ALA A 146 21.51 -0.99 -10.36
N VAL A 147 22.28 -2.06 -10.53
CA VAL A 147 23.11 -2.66 -9.48
C VAL A 147 24.53 -2.68 -10.03
N GLU A 148 25.43 -1.93 -9.40
CA GLU A 148 26.81 -1.77 -9.86
C GLU A 148 27.75 -2.47 -8.88
N LYS A 149 28.38 -3.55 -9.35
CA LYS A 149 29.31 -4.36 -8.55
C LYS A 149 30.75 -3.99 -8.88
N SER A 150 31.56 -3.76 -7.85
CA SER A 150 33.02 -3.62 -7.95
C SER A 150 33.71 -4.72 -7.14
N GLU A 151 35.04 -4.80 -7.19
CA GLU A 151 35.80 -5.79 -6.39
C GLU A 151 35.61 -5.62 -4.88
N THR A 152 35.26 -4.42 -4.41
CA THR A 152 35.24 -4.09 -2.97
C THR A 152 33.88 -3.64 -2.44
N SER A 153 32.92 -3.31 -3.30
CA SER A 153 31.61 -2.79 -2.88
C SER A 153 30.56 -2.95 -3.96
N THR A 154 29.29 -3.01 -3.55
CA THR A 154 28.14 -2.91 -4.45
C THR A 154 27.37 -1.61 -4.19
N VAL A 155 26.85 -1.00 -5.25
CA VAL A 155 25.99 0.17 -5.19
C VAL A 155 24.67 -0.14 -5.89
N VAL A 156 23.56 0.06 -5.19
CA VAL A 156 22.21 -0.06 -5.74
C VAL A 156 21.69 1.34 -6.05
N LYS A 157 21.33 1.59 -7.31
CA LYS A 157 20.82 2.87 -7.76
C LYS A 157 19.29 2.82 -7.82
N VAL A 158 18.63 3.71 -7.09
CA VAL A 158 17.16 3.79 -7.02
C VAL A 158 16.69 5.13 -7.57
N GLN A 159 15.68 5.10 -8.44
CA GLN A 159 15.02 6.29 -8.96
C GLN A 159 13.70 6.54 -8.22
N TYR A 160 13.62 7.70 -7.58
CA TYR A 160 12.44 8.23 -6.90
C TYR A 160 11.78 9.33 -7.73
N LYS A 161 10.49 9.54 -7.51
CA LYS A 161 9.72 10.61 -8.16
C LYS A 161 9.77 11.88 -7.30
N ASN A 162 10.50 12.90 -7.74
CA ASN A 162 10.65 14.15 -7.02
C ASN A 162 9.68 15.23 -7.53
N GLY A 163 8.38 15.05 -7.22
CA GLY A 163 7.37 16.09 -7.40
C GLY A 163 7.42 16.85 -8.74
N LEU A 164 7.65 18.15 -8.69
CA LEU A 164 7.73 19.06 -9.84
C LEU A 164 9.15 19.13 -10.47
N ASP A 165 10.17 18.63 -9.77
CA ASP A 165 11.59 18.77 -10.14
C ASP A 165 12.13 17.56 -10.93
N GLY A 166 11.25 16.61 -11.28
CA GLY A 166 11.59 15.44 -12.10
C GLY A 166 11.91 14.19 -11.28
N ASN A 167 12.71 13.29 -11.84
CA ASN A 167 13.13 12.07 -11.14
C ASN A 167 14.44 12.33 -10.38
N LYS A 168 14.54 11.80 -9.17
CA LYS A 168 15.75 11.84 -8.34
C LYS A 168 16.38 10.46 -8.33
N GLU A 169 17.69 10.41 -8.51
CA GLU A 169 18.46 9.18 -8.39
C GLU A 169 19.24 9.20 -7.09
N VAL A 170 19.19 8.10 -6.35
CA VAL A 170 19.83 7.92 -5.06
C VAL A 170 20.62 6.63 -5.09
N PHE A 171 21.83 6.69 -4.53
CA PHE A 171 22.77 5.58 -4.50
C PHE A 171 22.78 5.01 -3.10
N TYR A 172 22.55 3.71 -3.00
CA TYR A 172 22.59 2.95 -1.75
C TYR A 172 23.85 2.09 -1.74
N HIS A 173 24.73 2.34 -0.79
CA HIS A 173 25.88 1.49 -0.50
C HIS A 173 25.44 0.27 0.34
N ASP A 174 26.32 -0.72 0.47
CA ASP A 174 26.02 -2.01 1.11
C ASP A 174 25.29 -1.90 2.47
N GLU A 175 25.72 -0.97 3.34
CA GLU A 175 25.12 -0.76 4.67
C GLU A 175 23.72 -0.11 4.59
N GLU A 176 23.46 0.67 3.54
CA GLU A 176 22.22 1.41 3.32
C GLU A 176 21.18 0.57 2.58
N CYS A 177 21.60 -0.47 1.85
CA CYS A 177 20.70 -1.37 1.12
C CYS A 177 19.68 -2.06 2.04
N GLU A 178 20.01 -2.29 3.31
CA GLU A 178 19.08 -2.86 4.30
C GLU A 178 17.86 -1.96 4.58
N ASP A 179 17.96 -0.67 4.27
CA ASP A 179 16.87 0.30 4.37
C ASP A 179 15.93 0.28 3.16
N LEU A 180 16.20 -0.57 2.17
CA LEU A 180 15.32 -0.81 1.03
C LEU A 180 14.55 -2.12 1.24
N LYS A 181 13.23 -2.06 1.05
CA LYS A 181 12.36 -3.24 1.03
C LYS A 181 11.51 -3.25 -0.23
N LEU A 182 11.13 -4.42 -0.72
CA LEU A 182 10.23 -4.54 -1.86
C LEU A 182 8.87 -3.88 -1.58
N ALA A 183 8.30 -3.28 -2.63
CA ALA A 183 7.11 -2.44 -2.54
C ALA A 183 6.08 -2.71 -3.65
N TYR A 184 6.01 -3.95 -4.16
CA TYR A 184 4.88 -4.41 -4.97
C TYR A 184 3.59 -4.39 -4.13
N VAL A 185 3.71 -4.93 -2.90
CA VAL A 185 2.68 -4.86 -1.86
C VAL A 185 3.24 -4.12 -0.67
N ILE A 186 2.48 -3.17 -0.15
CA ILE A 186 2.79 -2.47 1.10
C ILE A 186 1.63 -2.60 2.07
N THR A 187 1.91 -2.36 3.36
CA THR A 187 0.82 -2.25 4.32
C THR A 187 0.03 -0.97 4.09
N ILE A 188 -1.28 -1.01 4.37
CA ILE A 188 -2.16 0.16 4.19
C ILE A 188 -1.64 1.37 4.99
N HIS A 189 -1.02 1.14 6.15
CA HIS A 189 -0.39 2.20 6.94
C HIS A 189 0.77 2.89 6.21
N LYS A 190 1.61 2.12 5.50
CA LYS A 190 2.73 2.67 4.71
C LYS A 190 2.27 3.35 3.41
N ALA A 191 1.03 3.13 2.98
CA ALA A 191 0.44 3.77 1.81
C ALA A 191 -0.13 5.18 2.10
N GLN A 192 0.01 5.70 3.32
CA GLN A 192 -0.57 6.98 3.70
C GLN A 192 0.01 8.13 2.86
N GLY A 193 -0.86 8.83 2.14
CA GLY A 193 -0.46 9.95 1.26
C GLY A 193 -0.15 9.54 -0.18
N SER A 194 0.09 8.25 -0.44
CA SER A 194 0.29 7.70 -1.79
C SER A 194 -1.05 7.41 -2.47
N GLN A 195 -1.09 7.47 -3.80
CA GLN A 195 -2.24 7.08 -4.62
C GLN A 195 -1.73 6.40 -5.90
N CYS A 196 -2.53 5.50 -6.46
CA CYS A 196 -2.25 4.80 -7.71
C CYS A 196 -3.55 4.63 -8.53
N LYS A 197 -3.41 4.53 -9.85
CA LYS A 197 -4.56 4.26 -10.75
C LYS A 197 -5.30 2.99 -10.37
N CYS A 198 -4.57 1.90 -10.13
CA CYS A 198 -5.13 0.61 -9.77
C CYS A 198 -4.65 0.16 -8.39
N VAL A 199 -5.58 -0.17 -7.51
CA VAL A 199 -5.29 -0.73 -6.18
C VAL A 199 -5.90 -2.11 -6.06
N ILE A 200 -5.10 -3.07 -5.59
CA ILE A 200 -5.54 -4.43 -5.27
C ILE A 200 -5.37 -4.61 -3.76
N MET A 201 -6.45 -4.95 -3.06
CA MET A 201 -6.50 -5.09 -1.61
C MET A 201 -6.84 -6.52 -1.21
N GLY A 202 -6.22 -7.00 -0.12
CA GLY A 202 -6.56 -8.29 0.49
C GLY A 202 -6.90 -8.17 1.98
N LEU A 203 -8.04 -8.75 2.37
CA LEU A 203 -8.44 -8.89 3.77
C LEU A 203 -8.48 -10.36 4.16
N LYS A 204 -7.51 -10.80 4.97
CA LYS A 204 -7.54 -12.14 5.55
C LYS A 204 -8.51 -12.22 6.73
N LYS A 205 -9.01 -13.42 6.98
CA LYS A 205 -9.92 -13.72 8.10
C LYS A 205 -9.22 -13.52 9.46
N ASP A 206 -10.00 -13.19 10.48
CA ASP A 206 -9.58 -13.08 11.90
C ASP A 206 -8.35 -12.17 12.15
N CYS A 207 -8.15 -11.16 11.29
CA CYS A 207 -7.10 -10.18 11.48
C CYS A 207 -7.59 -8.98 12.32
N ARG A 208 -7.02 -8.80 13.51
CA ARG A 208 -7.36 -7.68 14.42
C ARG A 208 -7.04 -6.29 13.84
N LEU A 209 -6.14 -6.21 12.86
CA LEU A 209 -5.81 -4.96 12.16
C LEU A 209 -6.85 -4.58 11.11
N ASN A 210 -7.75 -5.50 10.73
CA ASN A 210 -8.85 -5.17 9.84
C ASN A 210 -9.86 -4.30 10.59
N THR A 211 -9.93 -3.04 10.18
CA THR A 211 -10.79 -2.04 10.81
C THR A 211 -11.47 -1.21 9.73
N ARG A 212 -12.60 -0.60 10.08
CA ARG A 212 -13.33 0.28 9.18
C ARG A 212 -12.45 1.38 8.60
N ASN A 213 -11.63 2.01 9.44
CA ASN A 213 -10.77 3.12 9.03
C ASN A 213 -9.61 2.64 8.15
N LEU A 214 -9.03 1.47 8.45
CA LEU A 214 -7.98 0.89 7.61
C LEU A 214 -8.52 0.56 6.23
N LEU A 215 -9.70 -0.08 6.18
CA LEU A 215 -10.35 -0.43 4.92
C LEU A 215 -10.69 0.82 4.09
N TYR A 216 -11.31 1.82 4.71
CA TYR A 216 -11.57 3.12 4.07
C TYR A 216 -10.30 3.77 3.53
N THR A 217 -9.23 3.77 4.32
CA THR A 217 -7.95 4.37 3.93
C THR A 217 -7.36 3.67 2.71
N GLY A 218 -7.40 2.33 2.67
CA GLY A 218 -6.90 1.56 1.54
C GLY A 218 -7.69 1.78 0.25
N ILE A 219 -9.03 1.77 0.32
CA ILE A 219 -9.89 1.98 -0.86
C ILE A 219 -9.67 3.37 -1.47
N THR A 220 -9.52 4.39 -0.62
CA THR A 220 -9.27 5.77 -1.09
C THR A 220 -7.86 6.00 -1.66
N ARG A 221 -6.99 4.99 -1.68
CA ARG A 221 -5.70 5.06 -2.41
C ARG A 221 -5.89 4.87 -3.93
N ALA A 222 -7.02 4.31 -4.36
CA ALA A 222 -7.32 4.05 -5.76
C ALA A 222 -7.83 5.31 -6.48
N GLU A 223 -7.30 5.60 -7.66
CA GLU A 223 -7.76 6.72 -8.49
C GLU A 223 -8.77 6.28 -9.57
N GLU A 224 -8.56 5.12 -10.20
CA GLU A 224 -9.36 4.64 -11.35
C GLU A 224 -9.97 3.25 -11.13
N GLN A 225 -9.29 2.33 -10.45
CA GLN A 225 -9.76 0.95 -10.24
C GLN A 225 -9.38 0.45 -8.84
N CYS A 226 -10.33 -0.18 -8.14
CA CYS A 226 -10.11 -0.80 -6.84
C CYS A 226 -10.67 -2.22 -6.81
N PHE A 227 -9.81 -3.20 -6.53
CA PHE A 227 -10.18 -4.60 -6.36
C PHE A 227 -9.98 -5.01 -4.89
N LEU A 228 -11.04 -5.47 -4.23
CA LEU A 228 -11.02 -5.92 -2.84
C LEU A 228 -11.33 -7.42 -2.74
N TYR A 229 -10.34 -8.21 -2.34
CA TYR A 229 -10.51 -9.63 -2.05
C TYR A 229 -10.63 -9.86 -0.54
N VAL A 230 -11.66 -10.60 -0.12
CA VAL A 230 -11.98 -10.82 1.30
C VAL A 230 -12.07 -12.31 1.59
N ASN A 231 -11.36 -12.80 2.59
CA ASN A 231 -11.43 -14.21 2.99
C ASN A 231 -12.57 -14.41 3.99
N GLY A 232 -13.62 -15.12 3.57
CA GLY A 232 -14.78 -15.44 4.40
C GLY A 232 -15.86 -14.35 4.37
N THR A 233 -17.12 -14.80 4.45
CA THR A 233 -18.31 -13.94 4.36
C THR A 233 -18.47 -13.01 5.56
N ASP A 234 -17.98 -13.41 6.73
CA ASP A 234 -18.08 -12.64 7.97
C ASP A 234 -16.97 -11.60 8.13
N THR A 235 -15.85 -11.73 7.41
CA THR A 235 -14.68 -10.85 7.55
C THR A 235 -15.00 -9.40 7.19
N LEU A 236 -15.73 -9.16 6.10
CA LEU A 236 -16.10 -7.80 5.70
C LEU A 236 -16.96 -7.14 6.78
N LYS A 237 -18.02 -7.83 7.21
CA LYS A 237 -18.93 -7.32 8.23
C LYS A 237 -18.21 -7.02 9.54
N LYS A 238 -17.40 -7.96 10.05
CA LYS A 238 -16.56 -7.76 11.24
C LYS A 238 -15.60 -6.58 11.10
N THR A 239 -15.00 -6.40 9.92
CA THR A 239 -14.08 -5.29 9.64
C THR A 239 -14.81 -3.95 9.72
N ILE A 240 -15.99 -3.87 9.11
CA ILE A 240 -16.82 -2.66 9.08
C ILE A 240 -17.40 -2.37 10.47
N GLU A 241 -17.82 -3.38 11.23
CA GLU A 241 -18.30 -3.25 12.60
C GLU A 241 -17.18 -2.94 13.62
N ASN A 242 -15.92 -3.00 13.22
CA ASN A 242 -14.76 -2.63 14.03
C ASN A 242 -14.28 -1.20 13.70
N PRO A 243 -14.93 -0.15 14.25
CA PRO A 243 -14.36 1.16 14.25
C PRO A 243 -13.21 1.11 15.26
N ILE A 244 -11.95 1.13 14.82
CA ILE A 244 -10.91 1.59 15.74
C ILE A 244 -11.20 3.07 16.00
N LEU A 245 -12.01 3.30 17.03
CA LEU A 245 -11.90 4.46 17.89
C LEU A 245 -10.57 4.25 18.60
N ASP A 246 -9.52 4.86 18.06
CA ASP A 246 -8.36 5.23 18.85
C ASP A 246 -8.92 6.08 20.00
N GLN A 247 -9.34 5.45 21.10
CA GLN A 247 -9.58 6.08 22.39
C GLN A 247 -8.19 6.48 22.88
N ARG A 248 -7.57 7.43 22.18
CA ARG A 248 -6.40 8.12 22.72
C ARG A 248 -6.89 8.80 23.97
N ILE A 249 -6.43 8.33 25.11
CA ILE A 249 -6.55 9.05 26.36
C ILE A 249 -5.60 10.23 26.23
N THR A 250 -6.16 11.40 25.92
CA THR A 250 -5.44 12.67 25.75
C THR A 250 -6.28 13.76 26.37
N PHE A 251 -5.63 14.62 27.17
CA PHE A 251 -6.26 15.78 27.80
C PHE A 251 -6.19 17.03 26.92
N LEU A 252 -5.71 16.90 25.67
CA LEU A 252 -5.47 18.05 24.81
C LEU A 252 -6.75 18.87 24.54
N SER A 253 -7.92 18.22 24.45
CA SER A 253 -9.20 18.93 24.28
C SER A 253 -9.64 19.68 25.53
N GLU A 254 -9.22 19.24 26.72
CA GLU A 254 -9.51 19.88 28.01
C GLU A 254 -8.52 21.01 28.32
N LEU A 255 -7.31 20.94 27.77
CA LEU A 255 -6.22 21.91 27.97
C LEU A 255 -6.26 23.12 27.01
N ILE A 256 -7.07 23.07 25.94
CA ILE A 256 -7.21 24.13 24.93
C ILE A 256 -8.55 24.84 25.11
#